data_AF-A0A9X4S9K6-F1
#
_entry.id   AF-A0A9X4S9K6-F1
#
_cell.length_a   1.000
_cell.length_b   1.000
_cell.length_c   1.000
_cell.angle_alpha   90.00
_cell.angle_beta   90.00
_cell.angle_gamma   90.00
#
_symmetry.space_group_name_H-M   'P 1'
#
loop_
_entity.id
_entity.type
_entity.pdbx_description
1 polymer ?
#
loop_
_entity_poly.entity_id
_entity_poly.type
_entity_poly.pdbx_seq_one_letter_code
_entity_poly.pdbx_strand_id
1 'polypeptide(L)'
;MPAVLWAALGPTAWAGAEDAEPQPQAAPRYTVSPDQLQSAVAQRFPLRYPIPGLLNLDLRTPRLRLLSAQNRLGAEMTVDAAGPALNRSHRGTFEVDFALRYEASDRTIRAHQLRFYRLRFPSLQPGVVDMLNTYGPTLAEQSLQEVVLHQLRPQDLAMADVLGLRPGSITVTDQGLVIGFVVKPL
;
A
#
# COMPACT_ATOMS: atom_id res chain seq x y z
N MET A 1 45.95 74.28 -12.52
CA MET A 1 45.77 73.43 -11.32
C MET A 1 45.50 72.01 -11.81
N PRO A 2 46.11 70.97 -11.23
CA PRO A 2 47.17 70.19 -11.89
C PRO A 2 46.76 68.80 -12.44
N ALA A 3 47.76 68.18 -13.09
CA ALA A 3 48.12 66.75 -13.09
C ALA A 3 47.51 65.78 -14.13
N VAL A 4 48.26 65.66 -15.23
CA VAL A 4 48.87 64.44 -15.82
C VAL A 4 48.52 63.05 -15.22
N LEU A 5 48.37 62.07 -16.12
CA LEU A 5 49.09 60.77 -16.25
C LEU A 5 48.22 59.51 -16.45
N TRP A 6 48.74 58.66 -17.35
CA TRP A 6 48.21 57.44 -17.97
C TRP A 6 47.90 56.26 -17.02
N ALA A 7 47.05 55.33 -17.48
CA ALA A 7 47.45 53.93 -17.79
C ALA A 7 46.26 53.10 -18.29
N ALA A 8 46.47 52.36 -19.37
CA ALA A 8 45.63 51.27 -19.85
C ALA A 8 45.84 50.01 -18.99
N LEU A 9 44.80 49.18 -18.79
CA LEU A 9 44.90 47.74 -18.49
C LEU A 9 43.52 47.06 -18.59
N GLY A 10 43.38 46.23 -19.64
CA GLY A 10 42.73 44.89 -19.65
C GLY A 10 41.24 44.71 -19.24
N PRO A 11 40.44 43.96 -20.02
CA PRO A 11 39.13 43.51 -19.57
C PRO A 11 39.31 42.30 -18.63
N THR A 12 38.79 42.40 -17.40
CA THR A 12 38.60 41.21 -16.56
C THR A 12 37.14 40.82 -16.60
N ALA A 13 36.87 39.73 -17.31
CA ALA A 13 35.62 39.02 -17.26
C ALA A 13 35.34 38.54 -15.83
N TRP A 14 34.13 38.78 -15.33
CA TRP A 14 33.52 37.91 -14.33
C TRP A 14 32.27 37.29 -14.93
N ALA A 15 32.42 35.99 -15.21
CA ALA A 15 31.37 35.06 -15.53
C ALA A 15 30.49 34.82 -14.29
N GLY A 16 29.28 34.35 -14.57
CA GLY A 16 28.19 34.23 -13.63
C GLY A 16 28.44 33.33 -12.43
N ALA A 17 27.63 33.59 -11.41
CA ALA A 17 27.06 32.54 -10.59
C ALA A 17 25.56 32.83 -10.55
N GLU A 18 24.83 32.24 -11.49
CA GLU A 18 23.40 32.03 -11.32
C GLU A 18 23.23 31.24 -10.02
N ASP A 19 22.44 31.80 -9.12
CA ASP A 19 21.91 31.15 -7.93
C ASP A 19 21.08 29.95 -8.39
N ALA A 20 21.75 28.82 -8.65
CA ALA A 20 21.09 27.56 -8.90
C ALA A 20 20.53 27.09 -7.55
N GLU A 21 19.29 27.49 -7.27
CA GLU A 21 18.47 26.87 -6.24
C GLU A 21 18.60 25.35 -6.39
N PRO A 22 19.07 24.61 -5.37
CA PRO A 22 19.22 23.17 -5.47
C PRO A 22 17.85 22.57 -5.75
N GLN A 23 17.62 22.19 -7.01
CA GLN A 23 16.46 21.40 -7.40
C GLN A 23 16.41 20.19 -6.46
N PRO A 24 15.30 19.95 -5.74
CA PRO A 24 15.20 18.82 -4.85
C PRO A 24 15.46 17.57 -5.66
N GLN A 25 16.64 16.98 -5.43
CA GLN A 25 17.08 15.76 -6.09
C GLN A 25 15.96 14.75 -5.86
N ALA A 26 15.28 14.34 -6.94
CA ALA A 26 14.09 13.51 -6.83
C ALA A 26 14.47 12.26 -6.04
N ALA A 27 14.03 12.19 -4.78
CA ALA A 27 14.32 11.06 -3.91
C ALA A 27 13.95 9.78 -4.66
N PRO A 28 14.76 8.71 -4.59
CA PRO A 28 14.45 7.48 -5.31
C PRO A 28 13.03 7.05 -4.95
N ARG A 29 12.24 6.68 -5.97
CA ARG A 29 10.86 6.21 -5.82
C ARG A 29 10.79 4.82 -6.41
N TYR A 30 10.16 3.91 -5.68
CA TYR A 30 9.86 2.58 -6.18
C TYR A 30 8.36 2.47 -6.42
N THR A 31 7.98 2.08 -7.64
CA THR A 31 6.58 1.95 -8.02
C THR A 31 6.21 0.48 -8.16
N VAL A 32 5.15 0.05 -7.46
CA VAL A 32 4.53 -1.27 -7.62
C VAL A 32 3.29 -1.11 -8.48
N SER A 33 3.25 -1.80 -9.61
CA SER A 33 2.10 -1.76 -10.52
C SER A 33 0.86 -2.43 -9.91
N PRO A 34 -0.35 -2.09 -10.40
CA PRO A 34 -1.58 -2.70 -9.92
C PRO A 34 -1.62 -4.23 -10.15
N ASP A 35 -1.07 -4.70 -11.27
CA ASP A 35 -0.98 -6.13 -11.58
C ASP A 35 -0.03 -6.89 -10.64
N GLN A 36 1.08 -6.26 -10.24
CA GLN A 36 1.98 -6.83 -9.23
C GLN A 36 1.29 -6.95 -7.87
N LEU A 37 0.54 -5.91 -7.46
CA LEU A 37 -0.26 -5.96 -6.22
C LEU A 37 -1.31 -7.07 -6.30
N GLN A 38 -2.05 -7.14 -7.40
CA GLN A 38 -3.10 -8.15 -7.61
C GLN A 38 -2.51 -9.57 -7.61
N SER A 39 -1.33 -9.77 -8.21
CA SER A 39 -0.63 -11.05 -8.22
C SER A 39 -0.15 -11.46 -6.84
N ALA A 40 0.41 -10.52 -6.07
CA ALA A 40 0.88 -10.78 -4.72
C ALA A 40 -0.26 -11.19 -3.78
N VAL A 41 -1.42 -10.54 -3.91
CA VAL A 41 -2.61 -10.95 -3.16
C VAL A 41 -3.11 -12.31 -3.64
N ALA A 42 -3.17 -12.55 -4.95
CA ALA A 42 -3.67 -13.80 -5.50
C ALA A 42 -2.92 -15.04 -4.98
N GLN A 43 -1.62 -14.92 -4.66
CA GLN A 43 -0.82 -16.01 -4.09
C GLN A 43 -1.25 -16.45 -2.68
N ARG A 44 -2.00 -15.61 -1.95
CA ARG A 44 -2.46 -15.91 -0.59
C ARG A 44 -3.85 -16.53 -0.55
N PHE A 45 -4.59 -16.45 -1.64
CA PHE A 45 -5.95 -16.95 -1.73
C PHE A 45 -6.00 -18.29 -2.48
N PRO A 46 -6.98 -19.16 -2.19
CA PRO A 46 -8.11 -18.94 -1.27
C PRO A 46 -7.74 -19.04 0.21
N LEU A 47 -8.49 -18.35 1.06
CA LEU A 47 -8.37 -18.41 2.52
C LEU A 47 -9.62 -19.03 3.13
N ARG A 48 -9.45 -19.83 4.18
CA ARG A 48 -10.56 -20.46 4.89
C ARG A 48 -10.59 -20.01 6.34
N TYR A 49 -11.72 -19.44 6.76
CA TYR A 49 -11.94 -18.97 8.12
C TYR A 49 -13.05 -19.78 8.79
N PRO A 50 -12.72 -20.66 9.74
CA PRO A 50 -13.73 -21.36 10.51
C PRO A 50 -14.35 -20.43 11.55
N ILE A 51 -15.68 -20.39 11.61
CA ILE A 51 -16.45 -19.78 12.71
C ILE A 51 -16.92 -20.94 13.60
N PRO A 52 -16.29 -21.16 14.77
CA PRO A 52 -16.57 -22.31 15.62
C PRO A 52 -18.06 -22.49 15.92
N GLY A 53 -18.56 -23.71 15.73
CA GLY A 53 -19.96 -24.06 16.01
C GLY A 53 -21.00 -23.51 15.02
N LEU A 54 -20.58 -22.76 13.99
CA LEU A 54 -21.49 -22.12 13.02
C LEU A 54 -21.24 -22.61 11.60
N LEU A 55 -20.13 -22.16 11.00
CA LEU A 55 -19.83 -22.39 9.59
C LEU A 55 -18.37 -22.08 9.25
N ASN A 56 -17.97 -22.42 8.04
CA ASN A 56 -16.71 -21.99 7.43
C ASN A 56 -16.99 -20.94 6.36
N LEU A 57 -16.13 -19.92 6.30
CA LEU A 57 -16.09 -18.94 5.23
C LEU A 57 -14.88 -19.21 4.33
N ASP A 58 -15.13 -19.54 3.07
CA ASP A 58 -14.11 -19.69 2.04
C ASP A 58 -14.03 -18.38 1.23
N LEU A 59 -12.97 -17.61 1.48
CA LEU A 59 -12.70 -16.36 0.76
C LEU A 59 -11.96 -16.68 -0.53
N ARG A 60 -12.51 -16.22 -1.65
CA ARG A 60 -11.89 -16.32 -2.98
C ARG A 60 -10.90 -15.19 -3.20
N THR A 61 -10.11 -15.30 -4.26
CA THR A 61 -9.17 -14.26 -4.67
C THR A 61 -9.88 -12.91 -4.81
N PRO A 62 -9.44 -11.88 -4.07
CA PRO A 62 -10.04 -10.56 -4.15
C PRO A 62 -9.63 -9.84 -5.41
N ARG A 63 -10.47 -8.92 -5.86
CA ARG A 63 -10.12 -7.88 -6.83
C ARG A 63 -9.73 -6.62 -6.08
N LEU A 64 -8.53 -6.12 -6.35
CA LEU A 64 -8.04 -4.88 -5.77
C LEU A 64 -8.55 -3.66 -6.53
N ARG A 65 -8.77 -2.57 -5.79
CA ARG A 65 -9.12 -1.25 -6.32
C ARG A 65 -8.20 -0.21 -5.67
N LEU A 66 -7.63 0.66 -6.49
CA LEU A 66 -6.80 1.77 -6.01
C LEU A 66 -7.74 2.91 -5.58
N LEU A 67 -7.69 3.29 -4.31
CA LEU A 67 -8.45 4.40 -3.75
C LEU A 67 -7.48 5.55 -3.46
N SER A 68 -6.92 6.14 -4.52
CA SER A 68 -5.85 7.15 -4.48
C SER A 68 -6.23 8.38 -3.64
N ALA A 69 -7.44 8.90 -3.82
CA ALA A 69 -7.97 10.04 -3.07
C ALA A 69 -7.97 9.82 -1.54
N GLN A 70 -7.96 8.56 -1.10
CA GLN A 70 -7.98 8.17 0.31
C GLN A 70 -6.63 7.61 0.77
N ASN A 71 -5.66 7.47 -0.14
CA ASN A 71 -4.40 6.75 0.07
C ASN A 71 -4.59 5.29 0.55
N ARG A 72 -5.55 4.57 -0.05
CA ARG A 72 -5.96 3.22 0.41
C ARG A 72 -6.17 2.23 -0.73
N LEU A 73 -6.14 0.95 -0.41
CA LEU A 73 -6.52 -0.13 -1.30
C LEU A 73 -7.86 -0.71 -0.87
N GLY A 74 -8.81 -0.79 -1.79
CA GLY A 74 -10.03 -1.55 -1.63
C GLY A 74 -9.83 -2.99 -2.10
N ALA A 75 -10.47 -3.94 -1.43
CA ALA A 75 -10.53 -5.32 -1.85
C ALA A 75 -11.98 -5.81 -1.81
N GLU A 76 -12.45 -6.33 -2.94
CA GLU A 76 -13.76 -6.97 -3.04
C GLU A 76 -13.57 -8.43 -3.43
N MET A 77 -14.19 -9.33 -2.67
CA MET A 77 -14.06 -10.77 -2.91
C MET A 77 -15.36 -11.51 -2.78
N THR A 78 -15.44 -12.63 -3.50
CA THR A 78 -16.51 -13.61 -3.30
C THR A 78 -16.20 -14.43 -2.06
N VAL A 79 -17.23 -14.71 -1.26
CA VAL A 79 -17.15 -15.58 -0.10
C VAL A 79 -18.19 -16.69 -0.24
N ASP A 80 -17.76 -17.94 -0.08
CA ASP A 80 -18.68 -19.07 0.04
C ASP A 80 -18.80 -19.44 1.53
N ALA A 81 -20.02 -19.47 2.06
CA ALA A 81 -20.31 -19.86 3.43
C ALA A 81 -20.94 -21.26 3.45
N ALA A 82 -20.37 -22.18 4.21
CA ALA A 82 -20.87 -23.56 4.31
C ALA A 82 -20.64 -24.10 5.73
N GLY A 83 -21.61 -24.85 6.27
CA GLY A 83 -21.45 -25.40 7.61
C GLY A 83 -22.71 -26.07 8.14
N PRO A 84 -22.64 -26.69 9.33
CA PRO A 84 -23.76 -27.42 9.93
C PRO A 84 -24.96 -26.53 10.25
N ALA A 85 -24.75 -25.22 10.47
CA ALA A 85 -25.83 -24.26 10.66
C ALA A 85 -26.56 -23.87 9.35
N LEU A 86 -26.07 -24.31 8.19
CA LEU A 86 -26.60 -23.96 6.87
C LEU A 86 -27.06 -25.21 6.12
N ASN A 87 -28.23 -25.13 5.47
CA ASN A 87 -28.77 -26.25 4.68
C ASN A 87 -27.96 -26.54 3.40
N ARG A 88 -27.18 -25.56 2.92
CA ARG A 88 -26.32 -25.66 1.74
C ARG A 88 -25.22 -24.59 1.79
N SER A 89 -24.31 -24.61 0.83
CA SER A 89 -23.36 -23.51 0.64
C SER A 89 -24.06 -22.27 0.08
N HIS A 90 -23.72 -21.10 0.62
CA HIS A 90 -24.26 -19.81 0.21
C HIS A 90 -23.14 -18.91 -0.29
N ARG A 91 -23.32 -18.31 -1.47
CA ARG A 91 -22.36 -17.36 -2.03
C ARG A 91 -22.71 -15.94 -1.62
N GLY A 92 -21.69 -15.18 -1.29
CA GLY A 92 -21.75 -13.80 -0.86
C GLY A 92 -20.58 -12.97 -1.35
N THR A 93 -20.56 -11.71 -0.93
CA THR A 93 -19.50 -10.75 -1.22
C THR A 93 -19.00 -10.11 0.07
N PHE A 94 -17.69 -9.97 0.18
CA PHE A 94 -17.00 -9.32 1.29
C PHE A 94 -16.21 -8.13 0.76
N GLU A 95 -16.42 -6.97 1.38
CA GLU A 95 -15.84 -5.71 0.96
C GLU A 95 -15.11 -5.05 2.13
N VAL A 96 -13.85 -4.69 1.88
CA VAL A 96 -12.95 -4.09 2.85
C VAL A 96 -12.05 -3.09 2.14
N ASP A 97 -11.50 -2.15 2.88
CA ASP A 97 -10.33 -1.41 2.43
C ASP A 97 -9.33 -1.21 3.57
N PHE A 98 -8.11 -0.85 3.21
CA PHE A 98 -7.00 -0.73 4.14
C PHE A 98 -5.96 0.26 3.63
N ALA A 99 -5.29 0.93 4.56
CA ALA A 99 -4.12 1.74 4.27
C ALA A 99 -2.87 0.86 4.27
N LEU A 100 -1.76 1.37 3.74
CA LEU A 100 -0.50 0.64 3.64
C LEU A 100 0.59 1.27 4.46
N ARG A 101 1.37 0.42 5.15
CA ARG A 101 2.56 0.85 5.88
C ARG A 101 3.74 -0.06 5.58
N TYR A 102 4.93 0.52 5.64
CA TYR A 102 6.17 -0.23 5.60
C TYR A 102 6.48 -0.76 7.00
N GLU A 103 6.74 -2.06 7.11
CA GLU A 103 7.20 -2.73 8.32
C GLU A 103 8.70 -3.00 8.19
N ALA A 104 9.50 -2.23 8.93
CA ALA A 104 10.96 -2.31 8.84
C ALA A 104 11.50 -3.63 9.43
N SER A 105 10.76 -4.24 10.35
CA SER A 105 11.15 -5.45 11.08
C SER A 105 11.43 -6.64 10.14
N ASP A 106 10.62 -6.78 9.09
CA ASP A 106 10.72 -7.87 8.10
C ASP A 106 10.77 -7.36 6.64
N ARG A 107 10.85 -6.03 6.46
CA ARG A 107 10.96 -5.35 5.17
C ARG A 107 9.75 -5.57 4.27
N THR A 108 8.56 -5.64 4.86
CA THR A 108 7.30 -5.89 4.15
C THR A 108 6.41 -4.66 4.07
N ILE A 109 5.58 -4.61 3.03
CA ILE A 109 4.45 -3.70 2.93
C ILE A 109 3.23 -4.43 3.46
N ARG A 110 2.66 -3.90 4.55
CA ARG A 110 1.53 -4.52 5.24
C ARG A 110 0.30 -3.61 5.21
N ALA A 111 -0.85 -4.25 5.14
CA ALA A 111 -2.12 -3.59 5.40
C ALA A 111 -2.22 -3.13 6.86
N HIS A 112 -2.82 -1.98 7.08
CA HIS A 112 -3.17 -1.45 8.40
C HIS A 112 -4.39 -0.52 8.28
N GLN A 113 -4.93 -0.07 9.42
CA GLN A 113 -6.12 0.80 9.47
C GLN A 113 -7.24 0.25 8.58
N LEU A 114 -7.59 -1.00 8.83
CA LEU A 114 -8.61 -1.73 8.12
C LEU A 114 -9.98 -1.08 8.36
N ARG A 115 -10.80 -1.01 7.31
CA ARG A 115 -12.23 -0.74 7.48
C ARG A 115 -13.03 -1.81 6.75
N PHE A 116 -13.78 -2.55 7.54
CA PHE A 116 -14.79 -3.47 7.05
C PHE A 116 -16.01 -2.66 6.59
N TYR A 117 -16.50 -2.94 5.37
CA TYR A 117 -17.70 -2.30 4.86
C TYR A 117 -18.93 -3.15 5.11
N ARG A 118 -19.00 -4.31 4.46
CA ARG A 118 -20.06 -5.28 4.70
C ARG A 118 -19.71 -6.66 4.19
N LEU A 119 -20.44 -7.64 4.72
CA LEU A 119 -20.55 -8.99 4.23
C LEU A 119 -22.00 -9.21 3.78
N ARG A 120 -22.19 -9.64 2.53
CA ARG A 120 -23.52 -9.82 1.95
C ARG A 120 -23.71 -11.25 1.50
N PHE A 121 -24.84 -11.84 1.83
CA PHE A 121 -25.28 -13.13 1.28
C PHE A 121 -26.71 -13.00 0.78
N PRO A 122 -26.92 -12.74 -0.52
CA PRO A 122 -28.27 -12.52 -1.08
C PRO A 122 -29.23 -13.70 -0.87
N SER A 123 -28.69 -14.90 -0.67
CA SER A 123 -29.46 -16.13 -0.48
C SER A 123 -29.71 -16.51 0.98
N LEU A 124 -29.19 -15.74 1.94
CA LEU A 124 -29.45 -15.91 3.37
C LEU A 124 -30.54 -14.96 3.84
N GLN A 125 -31.21 -15.33 4.93
CA GLN A 125 -32.18 -14.43 5.58
C GLN A 125 -31.46 -13.21 6.20
N PRO A 126 -32.09 -12.02 6.22
CA PRO A 126 -31.46 -10.80 6.71
C PRO A 126 -30.86 -10.92 8.13
N GLY A 127 -31.60 -11.51 9.08
CA GLY A 127 -31.09 -11.67 10.45
C GLY A 127 -29.85 -12.57 10.56
N VAL A 128 -29.68 -13.54 9.66
CA VAL A 128 -28.45 -14.36 9.60
C VAL A 128 -27.29 -13.52 9.06
N VAL A 129 -27.56 -12.69 8.04
CA VAL A 129 -26.56 -11.78 7.48
C VAL A 129 -26.11 -10.76 8.53
N ASP A 130 -27.03 -10.21 9.32
CA ASP A 130 -26.72 -9.26 10.40
C ASP A 130 -25.83 -9.91 11.48
N MET A 131 -26.14 -11.14 11.88
CA MET A 131 -25.29 -11.91 12.78
C MET A 131 -23.89 -12.11 12.20
N LEU A 132 -23.77 -12.49 10.91
CA LEU A 132 -22.46 -12.66 10.26
C LEU A 132 -21.67 -11.35 10.15
N ASN A 133 -22.35 -10.21 9.94
CA ASN A 133 -21.70 -8.89 9.93
C ASN A 133 -21.11 -8.52 11.29
N THR A 134 -21.62 -9.08 12.39
CA THR A 134 -21.02 -8.90 13.73
C THR A 134 -19.60 -9.48 13.82
N TYR A 135 -19.32 -10.55 13.05
CA TYR A 135 -17.99 -11.17 12.95
C TYR A 135 -17.13 -10.56 11.83
N GLY A 136 -17.71 -9.70 11.00
CA GLY A 136 -17.07 -9.06 9.85
C GLY A 136 -15.75 -8.37 10.18
N PRO A 137 -15.66 -7.52 11.24
CA PRO A 137 -14.41 -6.87 11.63
C PRO A 137 -13.28 -7.86 11.97
N THR A 138 -13.56 -8.88 12.78
CA THR A 138 -12.57 -9.90 13.15
C THR A 138 -12.13 -10.73 11.95
N LEU A 139 -13.07 -11.12 11.09
CA LEU A 139 -12.76 -11.79 9.83
C LEU A 139 -11.86 -10.91 8.96
N ALA A 140 -12.14 -9.61 8.87
CA ALA A 140 -11.36 -8.68 8.10
C ALA A 140 -9.92 -8.58 8.62
N GLU A 141 -9.74 -8.42 9.93
CA GLU A 141 -8.43 -8.38 10.57
C GLU A 141 -7.62 -9.64 10.31
N GLN A 142 -8.22 -10.82 10.49
CA GLN A 142 -7.56 -12.10 10.24
C GLN A 142 -7.25 -12.33 8.76
N SER A 143 -8.13 -11.88 7.85
CA SER A 143 -7.92 -11.96 6.41
C SER A 143 -6.72 -11.15 5.93
N LEU A 144 -6.41 -10.05 6.61
CA LEU A 144 -5.39 -9.09 6.18
C LEU A 144 -4.06 -9.23 6.94
N GLN A 145 -4.03 -9.84 8.13
CA GLN A 145 -2.79 -10.24 8.81
C GLN A 145 -1.94 -11.19 7.94
N GLU A 146 -2.58 -11.98 7.09
CA GLU A 146 -1.94 -12.91 6.16
C GLU A 146 -1.52 -12.28 4.82
N VAL A 147 -1.90 -11.01 4.57
CA VAL A 147 -1.68 -10.35 3.27
C VAL A 147 -0.48 -9.40 3.36
N VAL A 148 0.71 -9.98 3.21
CA VAL A 148 1.91 -9.24 2.81
C VAL A 148 1.79 -8.93 1.32
N LEU A 149 1.53 -7.66 0.99
CA LEU A 149 1.29 -7.22 -0.39
C LEU A 149 2.56 -7.19 -1.22
N HIS A 150 3.69 -6.92 -0.58
CA HIS A 150 4.98 -6.92 -1.23
C HIS A 150 6.07 -7.04 -0.18
N GLN A 151 7.09 -7.84 -0.46
CA GLN A 151 8.34 -7.81 0.27
C GLN A 151 9.37 -7.12 -0.60
N LEU A 152 10.00 -6.07 -0.06
CA LEU A 152 11.06 -5.38 -0.78
C LEU A 152 12.28 -6.30 -0.85
N ARG A 153 12.80 -6.51 -2.07
CA ARG A 153 13.94 -7.41 -2.27
C ARG A 153 15.18 -6.81 -1.61
N PRO A 154 16.07 -7.62 -1.02
CA PRO A 154 17.28 -7.13 -0.37
C PRO A 154 18.13 -6.22 -1.26
N GLN A 155 18.21 -6.53 -2.56
CA GLN A 155 18.96 -5.75 -3.54
C GLN A 155 18.40 -4.34 -3.77
N ASP A 156 17.07 -4.18 -3.76
CA ASP A 156 16.41 -2.87 -3.96
C ASP A 156 16.61 -1.99 -2.71
N LEU A 157 16.63 -2.62 -1.52
CA LEU A 157 16.91 -1.95 -0.26
C LEU A 157 18.40 -1.64 -0.08
N ALA A 158 19.31 -2.49 -0.58
CA ALA A 158 20.75 -2.29 -0.42
C ALA A 158 21.22 -0.99 -1.10
N MET A 159 20.69 -0.66 -2.28
CA MET A 159 20.98 0.63 -2.92
C MET A 159 20.48 1.81 -2.09
N ALA A 160 19.28 1.71 -1.52
CA ALA A 160 18.75 2.75 -0.63
C ALA A 160 19.58 2.87 0.66
N ASP A 161 19.94 1.73 1.27
CA ASP A 161 20.74 1.67 2.50
C ASP A 161 22.14 2.27 2.31
N VAL A 162 22.80 2.05 1.16
CA VAL A 162 24.09 2.69 0.82
C VAL A 162 23.98 4.21 0.77
N LEU A 163 22.84 4.73 0.34
CA LEU A 163 22.53 6.16 0.30
C LEU A 163 22.04 6.69 1.67
N GLY A 164 22.03 5.86 2.72
CA GLY A 164 21.49 6.23 4.03
C GLY A 164 19.97 6.44 4.00
N LEU A 165 19.26 5.83 3.05
CA LEU A 165 17.82 5.97 2.85
C LEU A 165 17.07 4.72 3.31
N ARG A 166 15.86 4.91 3.85
CA ARG A 166 14.93 3.81 4.16
C ARG A 166 13.57 4.05 3.51
N PRO A 167 12.80 2.99 3.19
CA PRO A 167 11.41 3.15 2.77
C PRO A 167 10.64 3.93 3.83
N GLY A 168 9.96 4.98 3.39
CA GLY A 168 9.20 5.90 4.22
C GLY A 168 7.71 5.80 3.93
N SER A 169 7.09 6.92 3.58
CA SER A 169 5.66 6.98 3.28
C SER A 169 5.32 6.16 2.03
N ILE A 170 4.24 5.38 2.16
CA ILE A 170 3.63 4.66 1.05
C ILE A 170 2.42 5.45 0.57
N THR A 171 2.36 5.69 -0.74
CA THR A 171 1.27 6.43 -1.39
C THR A 171 0.60 5.58 -2.45
N VAL A 172 -0.71 5.43 -2.37
CA VAL A 172 -1.55 4.83 -3.40
C VAL A 172 -1.90 5.91 -4.43
N THR A 173 -1.62 5.62 -5.68
CA THR A 173 -1.90 6.46 -6.85
C THR A 173 -2.80 5.72 -7.82
N ASP A 174 -3.34 6.41 -8.82
CA ASP A 174 -4.14 5.76 -9.88
C ASP A 174 -3.31 4.81 -10.75
N GLN A 175 -1.98 4.94 -10.71
CA GLN A 175 -1.03 4.11 -11.47
C GLN A 175 -0.42 2.97 -10.63
N GLY A 176 -0.76 2.87 -9.34
CA GLY A 176 -0.25 1.85 -8.43
C GLY A 176 0.31 2.43 -7.13
N LEU A 177 1.19 1.67 -6.49
CA LEU A 177 1.82 2.04 -5.22
C LEU A 177 3.12 2.78 -5.47
N VAL A 178 3.33 3.93 -4.84
CA VAL A 178 4.61 4.63 -4.81
C VAL A 178 5.18 4.56 -3.41
N ILE A 179 6.41 4.09 -3.30
CA ILE A 179 7.17 4.04 -2.07
C ILE A 179 8.21 5.16 -2.14
N GLY A 180 8.04 6.15 -1.27
CA GLY A 180 9.04 7.20 -1.07
C GLY A 180 10.15 6.70 -0.15
N PHE A 181 11.36 7.19 -0.35
CA PHE A 181 12.50 6.91 0.52
C PHE A 181 12.86 8.18 1.32
N VAL A 182 13.20 7.99 2.59
CA VAL A 182 13.57 9.06 3.52
C VAL A 182 14.94 8.79 4.11
N VAL A 183 15.68 9.85 4.45
CA VAL A 183 16.98 9.72 5.12
C VAL A 183 16.79 9.02 6.48
N LYS A 184 17.65 8.05 6.77
CA LYS A 184 17.68 7.36 8.05
C LYS A 184 18.08 8.36 9.14
N PRO A 185 17.29 8.51 10.22
CA PRO A 185 17.70 9.36 11.33
C PRO A 185 19.03 8.83 11.91
N LEU A 186 19.96 9.75 12.17
CA LEU A 186 21.30 9.52 12.72
C LEU A 186 21.24 8.91 14.12
#